data_AF-G7JJP6-F1
#
_entry.id   AF-G7JJP6-F1
#
_cell.length_a   1.000
_cell.length_b   1.000
_cell.length_c   1.000
_cell.angle_alpha   90.00
_cell.angle_beta   90.00
_cell.angle_gamma   90.00
#
_symmetry.space_group_name_H-M   'P 1'
#
loop_
_entity.id
_entity.type
_entity.pdbx_description
1 polymer ?
#
loop_
_entity_poly.entity_id
_entity_poly.type
_entity_poly.pdbx_seq_one_letter_code
_entity_poly.pdbx_strand_id
1 'polypeptide(L)'
;MDRVSHVELTTIKFIYLHITIDSVIYRIGQGKLKFFLGNPNTILDAIPADMVINCVITAIFIHSNQAPKNFIYHVSSSLRNPLKLSDVWNISHHYFMKTPYINQNGKPIVISKGIVVNSFVAFNIYMIVRYVLLLMVLNLVNKICRHSFQDVYEKKSRNISMMERLAKLYRPFVFFKSVFDDTNTEILRMATKDHLKAENEALNFDPTSIDWTDYMMNTHIPGLLKYQTK
;
A
#
# COMPACT_ATOMS: atom_id res chain seq x y z
N MET A 1 28.12 18.91 -7.75
CA MET A 1 26.93 19.39 -7.02
C MET A 1 25.65 18.99 -7.77
N ASP A 2 24.87 18.04 -7.27
CA ASP A 2 25.10 16.61 -7.49
C ASP A 2 23.77 15.99 -7.95
N ARG A 3 23.74 15.46 -9.18
CA ARG A 3 22.61 14.60 -9.63
C ARG A 3 22.69 13.20 -9.01
N VAL A 4 23.86 12.82 -8.49
CA VAL A 4 24.11 11.52 -7.85
C VAL A 4 23.51 11.48 -6.45
N SER A 5 23.61 12.58 -5.68
CA SER A 5 23.01 12.67 -4.33
C SER A 5 21.49 12.63 -4.35
N HIS A 6 20.84 13.20 -5.37
CA HIS A 6 19.37 13.14 -5.50
C HIS A 6 18.87 11.72 -5.77
N VAL A 7 19.57 10.92 -6.56
CA VAL A 7 19.17 9.53 -6.87
C VAL A 7 19.41 8.61 -5.67
N GLU A 8 20.50 8.80 -4.93
CA GLU A 8 20.79 8.04 -3.71
C GLU A 8 19.84 8.41 -2.56
N LEU A 9 19.53 9.69 -2.36
CA LEU A 9 18.51 10.13 -1.40
C LEU A 9 17.11 9.59 -1.77
N THR A 10 16.76 9.57 -3.07
CA THR A 10 15.48 8.98 -3.51
C THR A 10 15.44 7.48 -3.27
N THR A 11 16.58 6.79 -3.37
CA THR A 11 16.71 5.34 -3.16
C THR A 11 16.71 4.99 -1.66
N ILE A 12 17.33 5.81 -0.81
CA ILE A 12 17.37 5.64 0.66
C ILE A 12 16.01 6.00 1.29
N LYS A 13 15.32 7.04 0.81
CA LYS A 13 13.91 7.31 1.18
C LYS A 13 12.98 6.18 0.72
N PHE A 14 13.32 5.49 -0.38
CA PHE A 14 12.63 4.28 -0.86
C PHE A 14 12.86 3.04 0.02
N ILE A 15 14.01 2.96 0.71
CA ILE A 15 14.36 1.83 1.58
C ILE A 15 13.66 1.95 2.95
N TYR A 16 13.43 3.16 3.47
CA TYR A 16 12.57 3.35 4.66
C TYR A 16 11.07 3.17 4.34
N LEU A 17 10.68 3.36 3.07
CA LEU A 17 9.35 3.07 2.54
C LEU A 17 9.22 1.57 2.20
N HIS A 18 9.50 0.71 3.17
CA HIS A 18 9.33 -0.74 3.04
C HIS A 18 7.82 -1.05 2.96
N ILE A 19 7.32 -1.06 1.72
CA ILE A 19 5.97 -1.42 1.23
C ILE A 19 4.85 -1.36 2.28
N THR A 20 4.48 -0.12 2.65
CA THR A 20 3.08 0.15 2.95
C THR A 20 2.30 0.22 1.63
N ILE A 21 0.97 0.03 1.69
CA ILE A 21 0.05 0.22 0.57
C ILE A 21 0.33 1.55 -0.16
N ASP A 22 0.68 2.59 0.60
CA ASP A 22 1.03 3.92 0.11
C ASP A 22 2.13 3.93 -0.95
N SER A 23 3.17 3.11 -0.77
CA SER A 23 4.26 3.01 -1.74
C SER A 23 3.77 2.49 -3.10
N VAL A 24 2.79 1.57 -3.08
CA VAL A 24 2.17 1.01 -4.29
C VAL A 24 1.37 2.09 -4.98
N ILE A 25 0.51 2.79 -4.24
CA ILE A 25 -0.33 3.91 -4.71
C ILE A 25 0.55 4.98 -5.36
N TYR A 26 1.60 5.42 -4.66
CA TYR A 26 2.53 6.43 -5.15
C TYR A 26 3.19 6.02 -6.48
N ARG A 27 3.62 4.75 -6.60
CA ARG A 27 4.24 4.24 -7.83
C ARG A 27 3.27 4.05 -8.99
N ILE A 28 1.98 3.78 -8.71
CA ILE A 28 0.91 3.80 -9.72
C ILE A 28 0.84 5.19 -10.33
N GLY A 29 0.71 6.23 -9.49
CA GLY A 29 0.64 7.61 -9.96
C GLY A 29 1.83 8.01 -10.82
N GLN A 30 3.04 7.59 -10.45
CA GLN A 30 4.25 7.87 -11.23
C GLN A 30 4.34 7.12 -12.57
N GLY A 31 3.38 6.24 -12.89
CA GLY A 31 3.43 5.37 -14.07
C GLY A 31 4.58 4.35 -14.03
N LYS A 32 5.19 4.12 -12.86
CA LYS A 32 6.36 3.25 -12.68
C LYS A 32 5.98 1.83 -12.29
N LEU A 33 4.74 1.58 -11.90
CA LEU A 33 4.24 0.26 -11.52
C LEU A 33 3.39 -0.33 -12.64
N LYS A 34 3.99 -1.18 -13.47
CA LYS A 34 3.30 -1.85 -14.59
C LYS A 34 2.66 -3.19 -14.19
N PHE A 35 3.11 -3.76 -13.09
CA PHE A 35 2.62 -5.02 -12.57
C PHE A 35 2.82 -5.07 -11.05
N PHE A 36 1.98 -5.84 -10.36
CA PHE A 36 2.07 -6.07 -8.92
C PHE A 36 1.81 -7.54 -8.60
N LEU A 37 2.59 -8.10 -7.68
CA LEU A 37 2.40 -9.46 -7.19
C LEU A 37 1.43 -9.43 -6.02
N GLY A 38 0.35 -10.20 -6.10
CA GLY A 38 -0.59 -10.33 -4.99
C GLY A 38 -1.89 -10.98 -5.42
N ASN A 39 -2.63 -11.50 -4.45
CA ASN A 39 -3.96 -12.01 -4.70
C ASN A 39 -4.96 -10.85 -4.68
N PRO A 40 -5.69 -10.59 -5.78
CA PRO A 40 -6.70 -9.51 -5.83
C PRO A 40 -7.74 -9.59 -4.69
N ASN A 41 -8.02 -10.81 -4.21
CA ASN A 41 -8.99 -11.05 -3.14
C ASN A 41 -8.38 -11.01 -1.73
N THR A 42 -7.07 -10.74 -1.58
CA THR A 42 -6.48 -10.54 -0.24
C THR A 42 -7.09 -9.30 0.39
N ILE A 43 -7.61 -9.48 1.60
CA ILE A 43 -8.14 -8.42 2.44
C ILE A 43 -6.96 -7.70 3.08
N LEU A 44 -6.94 -6.39 2.93
CA LEU A 44 -5.97 -5.48 3.51
C LEU A 44 -6.64 -4.88 4.74
N ASP A 45 -6.16 -5.26 5.93
CA ASP A 45 -6.70 -4.71 7.15
C ASP A 45 -6.27 -3.25 7.28
N ALA A 46 -7.24 -2.36 7.11
CA ALA A 46 -7.04 -0.92 7.16
C ALA A 46 -8.14 -0.30 8.00
N ILE A 47 -7.80 0.71 8.80
CA ILE A 47 -8.76 1.47 9.58
C ILE A 47 -8.28 2.93 9.67
N PRO A 48 -9.17 3.92 9.49
CA PRO A 48 -8.84 5.31 9.75
C PRO A 48 -8.37 5.54 11.19
N ALA A 49 -7.37 6.40 11.38
CA ALA A 49 -6.75 6.61 12.69
C ALA A 49 -7.71 7.23 13.72
N ASP A 50 -8.64 8.05 13.28
CA ASP A 50 -9.73 8.62 14.07
C ASP A 50 -10.62 7.53 14.68
N MET A 51 -10.97 6.48 13.94
CA MET A 51 -11.74 5.35 14.48
C MET A 51 -10.97 4.59 15.57
N VAL A 52 -9.63 4.46 15.43
CA VAL A 52 -8.79 3.87 16.47
C VAL A 52 -8.81 4.74 17.74
N ILE A 53 -8.65 6.05 17.59
CA ILE A 53 -8.69 7.01 18.71
C ILE A 53 -10.06 6.98 19.40
N ASN A 54 -11.14 6.98 18.62
CA ASN A 54 -12.51 6.91 19.13
C ASN A 54 -12.75 5.62 19.93
N CYS A 55 -12.25 4.48 19.45
CA CYS A 55 -12.29 3.23 20.20
C CYS A 55 -11.51 3.32 21.52
N VAL A 56 -10.31 3.93 21.52
CA VAL A 56 -9.49 4.09 22.73
C VAL A 56 -10.19 4.97 23.77
N ILE A 57 -10.72 6.13 23.36
CA ILE A 57 -11.46 7.04 24.24
C ILE A 57 -12.67 6.31 24.84
N THR A 58 -13.42 5.60 24.00
CA THR A 58 -14.59 4.82 24.42
C THR A 58 -14.23 3.73 25.42
N ALA A 59 -13.13 3.01 25.20
CA ALA A 59 -12.65 1.98 26.11
C ALA A 59 -12.24 2.58 27.47
N ILE A 60 -11.55 3.72 27.49
CA ILE A 60 -11.18 4.43 28.72
C ILE A 60 -12.44 4.84 29.48
N PHE A 61 -13.42 5.41 28.81
CA PHE A 61 -14.67 5.85 29.43
C PHE A 61 -15.41 4.67 30.09
N ILE A 62 -15.59 3.57 29.37
CA ILE A 62 -16.34 2.40 29.86
C ILE A 62 -15.63 1.68 31.00
N HIS A 63 -14.30 1.61 30.96
CA HIS A 63 -13.53 0.90 31.98
C HIS A 63 -13.02 1.80 33.11
N SER A 64 -13.32 3.10 33.08
CA SER A 64 -12.85 4.08 34.07
C SER A 64 -13.15 3.70 35.53
N ASN A 65 -14.25 2.97 35.78
CA ASN A 65 -14.71 2.57 37.10
C ASN A 65 -14.71 1.05 37.33
N GLN A 66 -14.06 0.27 36.47
CA GLN A 66 -14.05 -1.20 36.55
C GLN A 66 -12.66 -1.74 36.90
N ALA A 67 -12.59 -2.81 37.70
CA ALA A 67 -11.35 -3.55 37.89
C ALA A 67 -10.82 -4.06 36.53
N PRO A 68 -9.49 -4.01 36.29
CA PRO A 68 -8.94 -4.37 34.99
C PRO A 68 -9.28 -5.82 34.65
N LYS A 69 -10.16 -5.99 33.66
CA LYS A 69 -10.32 -7.24 32.93
C LYS A 69 -9.46 -7.15 31.67
N ASN A 70 -8.85 -8.27 31.28
CA ASN A 70 -8.06 -8.35 30.06
C ASN A 70 -8.99 -8.30 28.83
N PHE A 71 -9.36 -7.10 28.40
CA PHE A 71 -10.06 -6.88 27.14
C PHE A 71 -9.04 -6.60 26.03
N ILE A 72 -9.13 -7.36 24.95
CA ILE A 72 -8.39 -7.09 23.72
C ILE A 72 -9.41 -6.60 22.69
N TYR A 73 -9.27 -5.33 22.32
CA TYR A 73 -10.06 -4.69 21.26
C TYR A 73 -9.26 -4.69 19.97
N HIS A 74 -9.74 -5.41 18.97
CA HIS A 74 -9.18 -5.37 17.64
C HIS A 74 -9.93 -4.33 16.81
N VAL A 75 -9.31 -3.19 16.56
CA VAL A 75 -9.89 -2.17 15.70
C VAL A 75 -9.53 -2.51 14.26
N SER A 76 -10.43 -3.20 13.57
CA SER A 76 -10.22 -3.77 12.25
C SER A 76 -11.45 -3.56 11.38
N SER A 77 -11.26 -3.44 10.07
CA SER A 77 -12.35 -3.46 9.09
C SER A 77 -12.52 -4.81 8.40
N SER A 78 -11.56 -5.73 8.56
CA SER A 78 -11.44 -6.94 7.74
C SER A 78 -12.70 -7.81 7.71
N LEU A 79 -13.36 -8.01 8.87
CA LEU A 79 -14.54 -8.87 8.96
C LEU A 79 -15.81 -8.18 8.43
N ARG A 80 -16.04 -6.93 8.82
CA ARG A 80 -17.32 -6.23 8.59
C ARG A 80 -17.36 -5.38 7.33
N ASN A 81 -16.23 -4.79 6.94
CA ASN A 81 -16.11 -3.93 5.78
C ASN A 81 -14.75 -4.13 5.07
N PRO A 82 -14.54 -5.31 4.45
CA PRO A 82 -13.25 -5.70 3.90
C PRO A 82 -12.81 -4.80 2.74
N LEU A 83 -11.61 -4.21 2.85
CA LEU A 83 -10.90 -3.56 1.75
C LEU A 83 -10.01 -4.58 1.03
N LYS A 84 -10.26 -4.87 -0.24
CA LYS A 84 -9.43 -5.82 -1.00
C LYS A 84 -8.28 -5.13 -1.71
N LEU A 85 -7.22 -5.90 -1.97
CA LEU A 85 -6.10 -5.46 -2.80
C LEU A 85 -6.55 -4.96 -4.19
N SER A 86 -7.54 -5.62 -4.80
CA SER A 86 -8.13 -5.16 -6.07
C SER A 86 -8.78 -3.79 -5.97
N ASP A 87 -9.39 -3.47 -4.83
CA ASP A 87 -10.13 -2.24 -4.62
C ASP A 87 -9.14 -1.08 -4.54
N VAL A 88 -8.10 -1.23 -3.71
CA VAL A 88 -6.99 -0.28 -3.62
C VAL A 88 -6.35 -0.05 -5.00
N TRP A 89 -6.09 -1.11 -5.76
CA TRP A 89 -5.52 -1.00 -7.11
C TRP A 89 -6.41 -0.19 -8.06
N ASN A 90 -7.70 -0.54 -8.11
CA ASN A 90 -8.66 0.08 -9.02
C ASN A 90 -8.95 1.54 -8.64
N ILE A 91 -9.16 1.83 -7.35
CA ILE A 91 -9.41 3.17 -6.85
C ILE A 91 -8.20 4.07 -7.11
N SER A 92 -6.99 3.58 -6.83
CA SER A 92 -5.75 4.34 -7.09
C SER A 92 -5.58 4.65 -8.58
N HIS A 93 -5.79 3.66 -9.45
CA HIS A 93 -5.73 3.87 -10.89
C HIS A 93 -6.79 4.90 -11.36
N HIS A 94 -8.02 4.78 -10.87
CA HIS A 94 -9.09 5.73 -11.19
C HIS A 94 -8.76 7.16 -10.74
N TYR A 95 -8.23 7.31 -9.53
CA TYR A 95 -7.77 8.59 -9.01
C TYR A 95 -6.73 9.23 -9.94
N PHE A 96 -5.66 8.51 -10.30
CA PHE A 96 -4.58 9.08 -11.11
C PHE A 96 -4.94 9.23 -12.60
N MET A 97 -5.97 8.54 -13.09
CA MET A 97 -6.55 8.83 -14.41
C MET A 97 -7.28 10.18 -14.42
N LYS A 98 -7.95 10.55 -13.33
CA LYS A 98 -8.64 11.84 -13.18
C LYS A 98 -7.68 12.97 -12.79
N THR A 99 -6.71 12.67 -11.93
CA THR A 99 -5.76 13.60 -11.34
C THR A 99 -4.34 13.13 -11.61
N PRO A 100 -3.87 13.20 -12.87
CA PRO A 100 -2.55 12.70 -13.24
C PRO A 100 -1.44 13.53 -12.60
N TYR A 101 -0.33 12.90 -12.25
CA TYR A 101 0.86 13.64 -11.87
C TYR A 101 1.39 14.47 -13.03
N ILE A 102 1.94 15.62 -12.71
CA ILE A 102 2.63 16.46 -13.67
C ILE A 102 4.13 16.16 -13.59
N ASN A 103 4.73 15.86 -14.73
CA ASN A 103 6.17 15.64 -14.82
C ASN A 103 6.95 16.97 -14.78
N GLN A 104 8.28 16.89 -14.75
CA GLN A 104 9.16 18.07 -14.73
C GLN A 104 8.98 19.02 -15.94
N ASN A 105 8.37 18.52 -17.02
CA ASN A 105 8.13 19.29 -18.24
C ASN A 105 6.69 19.84 -18.31
N GLY A 106 5.95 19.81 -17.20
CA GLY A 106 4.57 20.30 -17.15
C GLY A 106 3.54 19.40 -17.83
N LYS A 107 3.90 18.18 -18.24
CA LYS A 107 2.98 17.25 -18.94
C LYS A 107 2.39 16.21 -17.98
N PRO A 108 1.09 15.87 -18.11
CA PRO A 108 0.49 14.76 -17.39
C PRO A 108 1.20 13.43 -17.65
N ILE A 109 1.45 12.66 -16.58
CA ILE A 109 1.94 11.29 -16.66
C ILE A 109 0.78 10.38 -17.03
N VAL A 110 0.89 9.74 -18.19
CA VAL A 110 -0.06 8.71 -18.61
C VAL A 110 0.27 7.41 -17.88
N ILE A 111 -0.69 6.92 -17.10
CA ILE A 111 -0.58 5.64 -16.41
C ILE A 111 -1.28 4.54 -17.23
N SER A 112 -0.79 3.32 -17.12
CA SER A 112 -1.49 2.15 -17.63
C SER A 112 -2.08 1.37 -16.46
N LYS A 113 -3.18 0.64 -16.71
CA LYS A 113 -3.87 -0.17 -15.69
C LYS A 113 -2.98 -1.23 -15.05
N GLY A 114 -1.90 -1.62 -15.75
CA GLY A 114 -0.98 -2.67 -15.32
C GLY A 114 -1.68 -4.02 -15.13
N ILE A 115 -0.97 -4.98 -14.54
CA ILE A 115 -1.50 -6.31 -14.24
C ILE A 115 -1.23 -6.71 -12.79
N VAL A 116 -2.23 -7.27 -12.11
CA VAL A 116 -2.04 -7.93 -10.81
C VAL A 116 -1.81 -9.42 -11.06
N VAL A 117 -0.63 -9.90 -10.68
CA VAL A 117 -0.21 -11.28 -10.87
C VAL A 117 -0.54 -12.08 -9.61
N ASN A 118 -1.58 -12.91 -9.69
CA ASN A 118 -2.09 -13.72 -8.58
C ASN A 118 -1.32 -15.03 -8.33
N SER A 119 -0.09 -15.15 -8.82
CA SER A 119 0.72 -16.35 -8.61
C SER A 119 2.19 -16.01 -8.59
N PHE A 120 2.88 -16.51 -7.56
CA PHE A 120 4.33 -16.36 -7.46
C PHE A 120 5.05 -17.07 -8.62
N VAL A 121 4.50 -18.19 -9.10
CA VAL A 121 5.04 -18.90 -10.27
C VAL A 121 4.88 -18.06 -11.53
N ALA A 122 3.68 -17.53 -11.77
CA ALA A 122 3.43 -16.64 -12.91
C ALA A 122 4.30 -15.38 -12.86
N PHE A 123 4.51 -14.82 -11.66
CA PHE A 123 5.42 -13.70 -11.44
C PHE A 123 6.86 -14.05 -11.79
N ASN A 124 7.37 -15.20 -11.37
CA ASN A 124 8.73 -15.63 -11.71
C ASN A 124 8.90 -15.82 -13.22
N ILE A 125 7.93 -16.46 -13.89
CA ILE A 125 7.94 -16.61 -15.35
C ILE A 125 7.96 -15.24 -16.03
N TYR A 126 7.10 -14.32 -15.60
CA TYR A 126 7.06 -12.95 -16.11
C TYR A 126 8.39 -12.21 -15.90
N MET A 127 8.98 -12.32 -14.72
CA MET A 127 10.29 -11.73 -14.39
C MET A 127 11.39 -12.29 -15.30
N ILE A 128 11.40 -13.61 -15.52
CA ILE A 128 12.38 -14.26 -16.40
C ILE A 128 12.25 -13.72 -17.82
N VAL A 129 11.05 -13.80 -18.41
CA VAL A 129 10.80 -13.45 -19.80
C VAL A 129 11.03 -11.96 -20.08
N ARG A 130 10.58 -11.08 -19.18
CA ARG A 130 10.59 -9.63 -19.43
C ARG A 130 11.84 -8.92 -18.93
N TYR A 131 12.58 -9.50 -17.99
CA TYR A 131 13.70 -8.82 -17.36
C TYR A 131 14.99 -9.63 -17.37
N VAL A 132 14.97 -10.88 -16.90
CA VAL A 132 16.20 -11.68 -16.77
C VAL A 132 16.78 -12.03 -18.12
N LEU A 133 15.97 -12.48 -19.09
CA LEU A 133 16.45 -12.78 -20.45
C LEU A 133 17.07 -11.54 -21.13
N LEU A 134 16.42 -10.39 -21.00
CA LEU A 134 16.96 -9.13 -21.55
C LEU A 134 18.27 -8.72 -20.85
N LEU A 135 18.38 -8.96 -19.55
CA LEU A 135 19.62 -8.71 -18.80
C LEU A 135 20.75 -9.65 -19.26
N MET A 136 20.45 -10.91 -19.55
CA MET A 136 21.42 -11.87 -20.09
C MET A 136 21.94 -11.42 -21.46
N VAL A 137 21.06 -10.97 -22.35
CA VAL A 137 21.46 -10.40 -23.65
C VAL A 137 22.32 -9.16 -23.46
N LEU A 138 21.92 -8.25 -22.56
CA LEU A 138 22.71 -7.06 -22.24
C LEU A 138 24.10 -7.41 -21.68
N ASN A 139 24.22 -8.45 -20.85
CA ASN A 139 25.49 -8.92 -20.33
C ASN A 139 26.42 -9.40 -21.45
N LEU A 140 25.88 -10.16 -22.42
CA LEU A 140 26.65 -10.65 -23.56
C LEU A 140 27.16 -9.48 -24.42
N VAL A 141 26.27 -8.54 -24.76
CA VAL A 141 26.64 -7.33 -25.51
C VAL A 141 27.69 -6.52 -24.75
N ASN A 142 27.53 -6.37 -23.45
CA ASN A 142 28.48 -5.65 -22.61
C ASN A 142 29.87 -6.30 -22.64
N LYS A 143 29.97 -7.63 -22.58
CA LYS A 143 31.25 -8.36 -22.71
C LYS A 143 31.88 -8.19 -24.09
N ILE A 144 31.09 -8.30 -25.16
CA ILE A 144 31.56 -8.10 -26.54
C ILE A 144 32.09 -6.66 -26.73
N CYS A 145 31.39 -5.68 -26.18
CA CYS A 145 31.77 -4.27 -26.23
C CYS A 145 32.78 -3.86 -25.14
N ARG A 146 33.60 -4.80 -24.64
CA ARG A 146 34.66 -4.54 -23.64
C ARG A 146 34.18 -3.73 -22.43
N HIS A 147 33.03 -4.09 -21.89
CA HIS A 147 32.41 -3.46 -20.71
C HIS A 147 31.90 -2.02 -20.88
N SER A 148 31.67 -1.57 -22.11
CA SER A 148 31.16 -0.20 -22.39
C SER A 148 29.78 0.11 -21.79
N PHE A 149 29.01 -0.91 -21.38
CA PHE A 149 27.67 -0.78 -20.79
C PHE A 149 27.60 -1.31 -19.35
N GLN A 150 28.74 -1.42 -18.67
CA GLN A 150 28.84 -2.05 -17.35
C GLN A 150 27.89 -1.40 -16.32
N ASP A 151 27.86 -0.06 -16.25
CA ASP A 151 27.00 0.67 -15.32
C ASP A 151 25.51 0.40 -15.55
N VAL A 152 25.10 0.31 -16.83
CA VAL A 152 23.71 0.03 -17.21
C VAL A 152 23.34 -1.40 -16.81
N TYR A 153 24.22 -2.36 -17.10
CA TYR A 153 24.04 -3.76 -16.72
C TYR A 153 23.93 -3.91 -15.20
N GLU A 154 24.87 -3.35 -14.44
CA GLU A 154 24.87 -3.44 -12.98
C GLU A 154 23.62 -2.81 -12.37
N LYS A 155 23.22 -1.63 -12.85
CA LYS A 155 22.00 -0.97 -12.37
C LYS A 155 20.76 -1.81 -12.65
N LYS A 156 20.64 -2.41 -13.84
CA LYS A 156 19.51 -3.29 -14.19
C LYS A 156 19.51 -4.57 -13.35
N SER A 157 20.67 -5.19 -13.16
CA SER A 157 20.85 -6.37 -12.33
C SER A 157 20.45 -6.11 -10.88
N ARG A 158 20.95 -5.02 -10.28
CA ARG A 158 20.58 -4.59 -8.93
C ARG A 158 19.07 -4.36 -8.80
N ASN A 159 18.44 -3.70 -9.77
CA ASN A 159 17.00 -3.47 -9.77
C ASN A 159 16.18 -4.76 -9.82
N ILE A 160 16.57 -5.73 -10.66
CA ILE A 160 15.90 -7.02 -10.76
C ILE A 160 16.04 -7.79 -9.44
N SER A 161 17.24 -7.83 -8.87
CA SER A 161 17.49 -8.46 -7.57
C SER A 161 16.64 -7.83 -6.44
N MET A 162 16.53 -6.49 -6.43
CA MET A 162 15.65 -5.79 -5.48
C MET A 162 14.18 -6.17 -5.68
N MET A 163 13.68 -6.23 -6.91
CA MET A 163 12.30 -6.64 -7.19
C MET A 163 12.02 -8.06 -6.69
N GLU A 164 12.93 -9.00 -6.91
CA GLU A 164 12.81 -10.38 -6.41
C GLU A 164 12.81 -10.45 -4.88
N ARG A 165 13.70 -9.69 -4.23
CA ARG A 165 13.78 -9.62 -2.76
C ARG A 165 12.48 -9.07 -2.16
N LEU A 166 11.97 -7.97 -2.71
CA LEU A 166 10.70 -7.38 -2.27
C LEU A 166 9.53 -8.34 -2.50
N ALA A 167 9.47 -8.98 -3.67
CA ALA A 167 8.42 -9.96 -3.97
C ALA A 167 8.42 -11.14 -2.98
N LYS A 168 9.60 -11.66 -2.61
CA LYS A 168 9.74 -12.72 -1.60
C LYS A 168 9.34 -12.25 -0.21
N LEU A 169 9.82 -11.07 0.20
CA LEU A 169 9.56 -10.50 1.51
C LEU A 169 8.08 -10.22 1.74
N TYR A 170 7.39 -9.68 0.73
CA TYR A 170 5.99 -9.27 0.86
C TYR A 170 4.98 -10.34 0.50
N ARG A 171 5.44 -11.46 -0.08
CA ARG A 171 4.61 -12.63 -0.38
C ARG A 171 3.64 -13.01 0.74
N PRO A 172 4.03 -13.17 2.02
CA PRO A 172 3.09 -13.56 3.07
C PRO A 172 1.97 -12.54 3.30
N PHE A 173 2.20 -11.26 3.02
CA PHE A 173 1.22 -10.19 3.23
C PHE A 173 0.25 -10.08 2.05
N VAL A 174 0.77 -10.05 0.81
CA VAL A 174 -0.06 -9.89 -0.41
C VAL A 174 -0.82 -11.16 -0.82
N PHE A 175 -0.53 -12.29 -0.17
CA PHE A 175 -1.28 -13.54 -0.26
C PHE A 175 -1.88 -13.97 1.09
N PHE A 176 -1.89 -13.07 2.08
CA PHE A 176 -2.55 -13.34 3.35
C PHE A 176 -4.05 -13.56 3.11
N LYS A 177 -4.62 -14.56 3.76
CA LYS A 177 -6.03 -14.96 3.61
C LYS A 177 -6.83 -14.85 4.90
N SER A 178 -6.22 -14.33 5.97
CA SER A 178 -6.89 -14.26 7.25
C SER A 178 -7.76 -13.02 7.30
N VAL A 179 -8.84 -13.16 8.05
CA VAL A 179 -9.77 -12.08 8.40
C VAL A 179 -9.61 -11.85 9.89
N PHE A 180 -9.48 -10.60 10.28
CA PHE A 180 -9.36 -10.21 11.66
C PHE A 180 -10.74 -9.98 12.28
N ASP A 181 -11.02 -10.67 13.38
CA ASP A 181 -12.26 -10.56 14.13
C ASP A 181 -12.26 -9.31 15.01
N ASP A 182 -13.35 -8.56 14.95
CA ASP A 182 -13.56 -7.30 15.69
C ASP A 182 -14.68 -7.43 16.74
N THR A 183 -15.08 -8.65 17.11
CA THR A 183 -16.27 -8.91 17.94
C THR A 183 -16.25 -8.15 19.26
N ASN A 184 -15.13 -8.13 19.98
CA ASN A 184 -15.02 -7.38 21.24
C ASN A 184 -15.18 -5.86 21.03
N THR A 185 -14.64 -5.34 19.93
CA THR A 185 -14.74 -3.91 19.57
C THR A 185 -16.18 -3.56 19.24
N GLU A 186 -16.89 -4.45 18.55
CA GLU A 186 -18.31 -4.27 18.27
C GLU A 186 -19.17 -4.31 19.55
N ILE A 187 -18.86 -5.21 20.48
CA ILE A 187 -19.53 -5.27 21.79
C ILE A 187 -19.31 -3.96 22.55
N LEU A 188 -18.07 -3.44 22.58
CA LEU A 188 -17.75 -2.15 23.19
C LEU A 188 -18.58 -1.02 22.57
N ARG A 189 -18.61 -0.95 21.23
CA ARG A 189 -19.36 0.06 20.48
C ARG A 189 -20.86 0.00 20.75
N MET A 190 -21.43 -1.21 20.79
CA MET A 190 -22.86 -1.40 21.06
C MET A 190 -23.22 -1.01 22.49
N ALA A 191 -22.35 -1.33 23.46
CA ALA A 191 -22.56 -0.98 24.86
C ALA A 191 -22.59 0.53 25.10
N THR A 192 -21.95 1.33 24.23
CA THR A 192 -21.84 2.79 24.43
C THR A 192 -22.89 3.61 23.69
N LYS A 193 -23.63 3.00 22.75
CA LYS A 193 -24.68 3.68 21.95
C LYS A 193 -25.71 4.40 22.79
N ASP A 194 -26.10 3.84 23.94
CA ASP A 194 -27.09 4.44 24.83
C ASP A 194 -26.51 5.50 25.78
N HIS A 195 -25.22 5.40 26.13
CA HIS A 195 -24.55 6.32 27.06
C HIS A 195 -24.05 7.60 26.39
N LEU A 196 -23.73 7.57 25.10
CA LEU A 196 -23.10 8.67 24.35
C LEU A 196 -24.06 9.38 23.37
N LYS A 197 -25.38 9.31 23.57
CA LYS A 197 -26.41 9.82 22.63
C LYS A 197 -26.23 11.27 22.14
N ALA A 198 -25.54 12.14 22.87
CA ALA A 198 -25.24 13.52 22.46
C ALA A 198 -23.88 13.70 21.74
N GLU A 199 -22.95 12.76 21.88
CA GLU A 199 -21.57 12.81 21.33
C GLU A 199 -21.31 11.71 20.27
N ASN A 200 -22.31 10.86 20.00
CA ASN A 200 -22.22 9.63 19.22
C ASN A 200 -21.72 9.77 17.77
N GLU A 201 -21.92 10.92 17.11
CA GLU A 201 -21.36 11.13 15.76
C GLU A 201 -19.84 11.37 15.81
N ALA A 202 -19.37 12.09 16.82
CA ALA A 202 -17.95 12.46 16.94
C ALA A 202 -17.06 11.27 17.34
N LEU A 203 -17.60 10.33 18.13
CA LEU A 203 -16.88 9.14 18.59
C LEU A 203 -17.25 7.87 17.81
N ASN A 204 -17.75 7.98 16.59
CA ASN A 204 -18.04 6.81 15.77
C ASN A 204 -16.75 6.04 15.39
N PHE A 205 -16.76 4.73 15.58
CA PHE A 205 -15.71 3.81 15.11
C PHE A 205 -16.30 2.54 14.48
N ASP A 206 -17.51 2.63 13.91
CA ASP A 206 -18.12 1.55 13.14
C ASP A 206 -17.42 1.40 11.78
N PRO A 207 -16.68 0.30 11.52
CA PRO A 207 -15.97 0.13 10.26
C PRO A 207 -16.92 0.02 9.06
N THR A 208 -18.20 -0.34 9.25
CA THR A 208 -19.19 -0.40 8.15
C THR A 208 -19.61 0.96 7.62
N SER A 209 -19.32 2.03 8.38
CA SER A 209 -19.58 3.42 7.93
C SER A 209 -18.55 3.95 6.94
N ILE A 210 -17.44 3.23 6.72
CA ILE A 210 -16.39 3.66 5.79
C ILE A 210 -16.84 3.37 4.34
N ASP A 211 -17.02 4.43 3.55
CA ASP A 211 -16.97 4.30 2.09
C ASP A 211 -15.51 4.29 1.66
N TRP A 212 -14.99 3.09 1.35
CA TRP A 212 -13.59 2.93 0.94
C TRP A 212 -13.23 3.69 -0.33
N THR A 213 -14.17 3.85 -1.27
CA THR A 213 -13.90 4.58 -2.51
C THR A 213 -13.75 6.06 -2.21
N ASP A 214 -14.71 6.63 -1.49
CA ASP A 214 -14.67 8.03 -1.07
C ASP A 214 -13.44 8.33 -0.20
N TYR A 215 -13.22 7.54 0.86
CA TYR A 215 -12.08 7.69 1.76
C TYR A 215 -10.75 7.68 1.00
N MET A 216 -10.56 6.71 0.10
CA MET A 216 -9.31 6.61 -0.65
C MET A 216 -9.14 7.77 -1.63
N MET A 217 -10.18 8.14 -2.36
CA MET A 217 -10.11 9.19 -3.39
C MET A 217 -9.99 10.59 -2.82
N ASN A 218 -10.68 10.89 -1.72
CA ASN A 218 -10.86 12.25 -1.22
C ASN A 218 -10.04 12.53 0.04
N THR A 219 -9.61 11.50 0.77
CA THR A 219 -8.85 11.65 2.02
C THR A 219 -7.45 11.03 1.91
N HIS A 220 -7.35 9.72 1.70
CA HIS A 220 -6.09 8.99 1.80
C HIS A 220 -5.08 9.37 0.71
N ILE A 221 -5.45 9.25 -0.56
CA ILE A 221 -4.51 9.53 -1.67
C ILE A 221 -4.10 11.01 -1.66
N PRO A 222 -5.03 12.00 -1.60
CA PRO A 222 -4.63 13.41 -1.52
C PRO A 222 -3.73 13.71 -0.31
N GLY A 223 -4.04 13.14 0.86
CA GLY A 223 -3.23 13.25 2.06
C GLY A 223 -1.82 12.70 1.85
N LEU A 224 -1.72 11.47 1.33
CA LEU A 224 -0.45 10.84 0.96
C LEU A 224 0.38 11.74 0.05
N LEU A 225 -0.24 12.29 -1.00
CA LEU A 225 0.45 13.18 -1.93
C LEU A 225 0.98 14.43 -1.25
N LYS A 226 0.18 15.06 -0.39
CA LYS A 226 0.55 16.30 0.32
C LYS A 226 1.76 16.12 1.24
N TYR A 227 1.87 14.97 1.91
CA TYR A 227 2.90 14.74 2.94
C TYR A 227 4.11 13.94 2.44
N GLN A 228 3.99 13.17 1.36
CA GLN A 228 5.09 12.38 0.80
C GLN A 228 6.00 13.18 -0.14
N THR A 229 5.51 14.29 -0.73
CA THR A 229 6.29 15.15 -1.64
C THR A 229 7.07 16.28 -0.94
N LYS A 230 7.21 16.24 0.38
CA LYS A 230 8.13 17.12 1.13
C LYS A 230 9.50 16.47 1.35
#